data_AF-A0A5Y5LZ38-F1
#
_entry.id   AF-A0A5Y5LZ38-F1
#
_cell.length_a   1.000
_cell.length_b   1.000
_cell.length_c   1.000
_cell.angle_alpha   90.00
_cell.angle_beta   90.00
_cell.angle_gamma   90.00
#
_symmetry.space_group_name_H-M   'P 1'
#
loop_
_entity.id
_entity.type
_entity.pdbx_description
1 polymer ?
#
loop_
_entity_poly.entity_id
_entity_poly.type
_entity_poly.pdbx_seq_one_letter_code
_entity_poly.pdbx_strand_id
1 'polypeptide(L)'
;IVLAIYGFSNIIGNYIAGKTLVKNANFTLILTPLIMIGFYILLFSFYSEIILIIFAFILGILAGVMNNGTHFMISYPFPKAANFSNGLFISVANIGLSTGTAICGLVISLSDTRYIIVNTIVLLILGIIMIFVRSRIEKMKLRF
;
A
#
# COMPACT_ATOMS: atom_id res chain seq x y z
N ILE A 1 8.71 17.86 9.13
CA ILE A 1 8.36 18.39 7.78
C ILE A 1 8.07 17.26 6.79
N VAL A 2 8.99 16.30 6.58
CA VAL A 2 8.80 15.17 5.63
C VAL A 2 7.50 14.36 5.89
N LEU A 3 7.19 14.01 7.13
CA LEU A 3 5.96 13.31 7.50
C LEU A 3 4.69 14.11 7.21
N ALA A 4 4.74 15.44 7.36
CA ALA A 4 3.61 16.31 7.04
C ALA A 4 3.37 16.36 5.53
N ILE A 5 4.45 16.41 4.73
CA ILE A 5 4.39 16.31 3.27
C ILE A 5 3.79 14.97 2.86
N TYR A 6 4.27 13.87 3.43
CA TYR A 6 3.73 12.54 3.19
C TYR A 6 2.23 12.46 3.51
N GLY A 7 1.79 13.02 4.65
CA GLY A 7 0.38 13.07 5.03
C GLY A 7 -0.48 13.88 4.06
N PHE A 8 0.00 15.05 3.62
CA PHE A 8 -0.70 15.88 2.63
C PHE A 8 -0.80 15.18 1.27
N SER A 9 0.29 14.56 0.82
CA SER A 9 0.34 13.74 -0.38
C SER A 9 -0.65 12.57 -0.34
N ASN A 10 -0.85 11.96 0.83
CA ASN A 10 -1.82 10.89 1.01
C ASN A 10 -3.26 11.37 0.73
N ILE A 11 -3.63 12.58 1.18
CA ILE A 11 -4.94 13.19 0.89
C ILE A 11 -5.14 13.35 -0.63
N ILE A 12 -4.11 13.81 -1.35
CA ILE A 12 -4.13 13.90 -2.81
C ILE A 12 -4.30 12.52 -3.44
N GLY A 13 -3.55 11.53 -2.95
CA GLY A 13 -3.67 10.13 -3.36
C GLY A 13 -5.08 9.58 -3.20
N ASN A 14 -5.74 9.87 -2.09
CA ASN A 14 -7.12 9.45 -1.81
C ASN A 14 -8.10 10.01 -2.86
N TYR A 15 -7.95 11.27 -3.24
CA TYR A 15 -8.76 11.89 -4.29
C TYR A 15 -8.54 11.24 -5.67
N ILE A 16 -7.28 10.94 -6.02
CA ILE A 16 -6.93 10.25 -7.27
C ILE A 16 -7.51 8.83 -7.29
N ALA A 17 -7.44 8.14 -6.15
CA ALA A 17 -7.97 6.78 -5.99
C ALA A 17 -9.45 6.71 -6.37
N GLY A 18 -10.27 7.65 -5.90
CA GLY A 18 -11.71 7.71 -6.20
C GLY A 18 -12.01 7.74 -7.70
N LYS A 19 -11.16 8.35 -8.53
CA LYS A 19 -11.33 8.37 -10.00
C LYS A 19 -10.77 7.12 -10.68
N THR A 20 -9.66 6.59 -10.18
CA THR A 20 -8.91 5.52 -10.85
C THR A 20 -9.53 4.15 -10.57
N LEU A 21 -10.06 3.96 -9.36
CA LEU A 21 -10.73 2.73 -8.95
C LEU A 21 -12.06 2.47 -9.67
N VAL A 22 -12.82 3.52 -9.95
CA VAL A 22 -14.09 3.42 -10.70
C VAL A 22 -13.84 2.93 -12.13
N LYS A 23 -12.68 3.25 -12.71
CA LYS A 23 -12.34 2.85 -14.08
C LYS A 23 -11.77 1.43 -14.15
N ASN A 24 -10.75 1.11 -13.35
CA ASN A 24 -10.09 -0.21 -13.33
C ASN A 24 -9.45 -0.50 -11.96
N ALA A 25 -10.23 -1.04 -11.01
CA ALA A 25 -9.77 -1.36 -9.65
C ALA A 25 -8.60 -2.35 -9.62
N ASN A 26 -8.71 -3.48 -10.33
CA ASN A 26 -7.66 -4.52 -10.32
C ASN A 26 -6.33 -4.05 -10.92
N PHE A 27 -6.37 -3.24 -11.97
CA PHE A 27 -5.15 -2.70 -12.58
C PHE A 27 -4.45 -1.72 -11.65
N THR A 28 -5.22 -0.81 -11.03
CA THR A 28 -4.70 0.18 -10.07
C THR A 28 -4.05 -0.51 -8.88
N LEU A 29 -4.71 -1.51 -8.31
CA LEU A 29 -4.23 -2.26 -7.13
C LEU A 29 -2.93 -3.05 -7.36
N ILE A 30 -2.62 -3.44 -8.60
CA ILE A 30 -1.38 -4.16 -8.93
C ILE A 30 -0.30 -3.18 -9.40
N LEU A 31 -0.67 -2.16 -10.18
CA LEU A 31 0.28 -1.20 -10.72
C LEU A 31 0.87 -0.30 -9.63
N THR A 32 0.04 0.18 -8.70
CA THR A 32 0.49 1.07 -7.62
C THR A 32 1.60 0.46 -6.75
N PRO A 33 1.49 -0.78 -6.20
CA PRO A 33 2.58 -1.38 -5.43
C PRO A 33 3.80 -1.70 -6.30
N LEU A 34 3.63 -2.00 -7.59
CA LEU A 34 4.75 -2.17 -8.52
C LEU A 34 5.56 -0.87 -8.68
N ILE A 35 4.88 0.27 -8.83
CA ILE A 35 5.52 1.59 -8.89
C ILE A 35 6.22 1.90 -7.55
N MET A 36 5.59 1.58 -6.42
CA MET A 36 6.19 1.77 -5.09
C MET A 36 7.52 1.00 -4.96
N ILE A 37 7.59 -0.25 -5.43
CA ILE A 37 8.85 -1.03 -5.43
C ILE A 37 9.95 -0.30 -6.19
N GLY A 38 9.65 0.27 -7.37
CA GLY A 38 10.62 1.04 -8.15
C GLY A 38 11.18 2.23 -7.39
N PHE A 39 10.31 3.02 -6.73
CA PHE A 39 10.74 4.14 -5.89
C PHE A 39 11.53 3.69 -4.66
N TYR A 40 11.17 2.57 -4.02
CA TYR A 40 11.93 2.04 -2.90
C TYR A 40 13.35 1.60 -3.30
N ILE A 41 13.52 0.96 -4.46
CA ILE A 41 14.84 0.58 -5.00
C ILE A 41 15.69 1.83 -5.29
N LEU A 42 15.10 2.86 -5.91
CA LEU A 42 15.78 4.12 -6.18
C LEU A 42 16.20 4.84 -4.89
N LEU A 43 15.37 4.79 -3.84
CA LEU A 43 15.68 5.38 -2.53
C LEU A 43 16.85 4.67 -1.86
N PHE A 44 17.02 3.36 -2.08
CA PHE A 44 18.18 2.60 -1.57
C PHE A 44 19.50 3.07 -2.19
N SER A 45 19.50 3.42 -3.49
CA SER A 45 20.70 3.85 -4.20
C SER A 45 21.05 5.33 -4.00
N PHE A 46 20.05 6.20 -3.78
CA PHE A 46 20.25 7.65 -3.69
C PHE A 46 19.75 8.20 -2.34
N TYR A 47 20.67 8.34 -1.38
CA TYR A 47 20.37 8.95 -0.08
C TYR A 47 20.80 10.42 -0.05
N SER A 48 19.85 11.33 -0.30
CA SER A 48 20.02 12.78 -0.13
C SER A 48 18.74 13.37 0.45
N GLU A 49 18.87 14.40 1.30
CA GLU A 49 17.74 15.03 1.99
C GLU A 49 16.65 15.54 1.02
N ILE A 50 17.07 16.12 -0.11
CA ILE A 50 16.15 16.61 -1.15
C ILE A 50 15.41 15.44 -1.83
N ILE A 51 16.13 14.35 -2.09
CA ILE A 51 15.58 13.15 -2.73
C ILE A 51 14.54 12.49 -1.81
N LEU A 52 14.81 12.43 -0.50
CA LEU A 52 13.88 11.90 0.49
C LEU A 52 12.56 12.67 0.54
N ILE A 53 12.59 14.01 0.42
CA ILE A 53 11.37 14.83 0.39
C ILE A 53 10.54 14.54 -0.86
N ILE A 54 11.17 14.49 -2.03
CA ILE A 54 10.50 14.20 -3.31
C ILE A 54 9.88 12.80 -3.27
N PHE A 55 10.64 11.81 -2.78
CA PHE A 55 10.17 10.43 -2.71
C PHE A 55 9.07 10.27 -1.67
N ALA A 56 9.15 10.94 -0.52
CA ALA A 56 8.07 10.96 0.47
C ALA A 56 6.77 11.54 -0.12
N PHE A 57 6.87 12.58 -0.95
CA PHE A 57 5.71 13.14 -1.64
C PHE A 57 5.07 12.12 -2.60
N ILE A 58 5.87 11.46 -3.43
CA ILE A 58 5.38 10.48 -4.41
C ILE A 58 4.83 9.23 -3.71
N LEU A 59 5.57 8.67 -2.75
CA LEU A 59 5.16 7.51 -1.96
C LEU A 59 3.91 7.82 -1.14
N GLY A 60 3.73 9.05 -0.66
CA GLY A 60 2.52 9.50 0.02
C GLY A 60 1.28 9.42 -0.88
N ILE A 61 1.39 9.89 -2.13
CA ILE A 61 0.30 9.78 -3.12
C ILE A 61 -0.04 8.31 -3.37
N LEU A 62 0.97 7.48 -3.65
CA LEU A 62 0.79 6.05 -3.91
C LEU A 62 0.16 5.32 -2.71
N ALA A 63 0.57 5.68 -1.49
CA ALA A 63 0.01 5.11 -0.27
C ALA A 63 -1.46 5.48 -0.08
N GLY A 64 -1.86 6.72 -0.39
CA GLY A 64 -3.28 7.12 -0.37
C GLY A 64 -4.13 6.34 -1.37
N VAL A 65 -3.58 6.13 -2.58
CA VAL A 65 -4.23 5.28 -3.61
C VAL A 65 -4.39 3.85 -3.12
N MET A 66 -3.36 3.25 -2.52
CA MET A 66 -3.43 1.88 -2.00
C MET A 66 -4.38 1.73 -0.82
N ASN A 67 -4.41 2.71 0.09
CA ASN A 67 -5.28 2.64 1.26
C ASN A 67 -6.76 2.66 0.85
N ASN A 68 -7.13 3.56 -0.06
CA ASN A 68 -8.49 3.57 -0.63
C ASN A 68 -8.75 2.35 -1.51
N GLY A 69 -7.73 1.91 -2.24
CA GLY A 69 -7.78 0.72 -3.07
C GLY A 69 -8.18 -0.52 -2.30
N THR A 70 -7.45 -0.80 -1.22
CA THR A 70 -7.64 -1.97 -0.37
C THR A 70 -8.94 -1.89 0.43
N HIS A 71 -9.31 -0.70 0.91
CA HIS A 71 -10.60 -0.48 1.57
C HIS A 71 -11.79 -0.75 0.64
N PHE A 72 -11.73 -0.22 -0.59
CA PHE A 72 -12.72 -0.49 -1.64
C PHE A 72 -12.81 -1.99 -1.94
N MET A 73 -11.66 -2.66 -2.02
CA MET A 73 -11.58 -4.10 -2.26
C MET A 73 -12.36 -4.93 -1.23
N ILE A 74 -12.36 -4.51 0.04
CA ILE A 74 -13.06 -5.23 1.12
C ILE A 74 -14.52 -4.82 1.22
N SER A 75 -14.81 -3.53 1.04
CA SER A 75 -16.15 -2.97 1.27
C SER A 75 -17.10 -3.19 0.07
N TYR A 76 -16.58 -3.18 -1.16
CA TYR A 76 -17.40 -3.27 -2.38
C TYR A 76 -18.25 -4.55 -2.49
N PRO A 77 -17.74 -5.77 -2.17
CA PRO A 77 -18.53 -7.00 -2.28
C PRO A 77 -19.67 -7.13 -1.26
N PHE A 78 -19.67 -6.33 -0.18
CA PHE A 78 -20.62 -6.47 0.95
C PHE A 78 -21.34 -5.16 1.28
N PRO A 79 -22.11 -4.56 0.35
CA PRO A 79 -22.76 -3.27 0.55
C PRO A 79 -23.79 -3.28 1.70
N LYS A 80 -24.43 -4.44 1.96
CA LYS A 80 -25.41 -4.62 3.04
C LYS A 80 -24.77 -4.67 4.45
N ALA A 81 -23.45 -4.86 4.53
CA ALA A 81 -22.70 -4.96 5.78
C ALA A 81 -21.47 -4.03 5.76
N ALA A 82 -21.66 -2.79 5.29
CA ALA A 82 -20.58 -1.82 5.13
C ALA A 82 -19.85 -1.50 6.45
N ASN A 83 -20.58 -1.35 7.56
CA ASN A 83 -19.99 -1.07 8.88
C ASN A 83 -19.11 -2.23 9.38
N PHE A 84 -19.54 -3.47 9.14
CA PHE A 84 -18.76 -4.65 9.48
C PHE A 84 -17.48 -4.75 8.62
N SER A 85 -17.62 -4.53 7.31
CA SER A 85 -16.48 -4.56 6.38
C SER A 85 -15.45 -3.47 6.69
N ASN A 86 -15.92 -2.28 7.09
CA ASN A 86 -15.06 -1.19 7.53
C ASN A 86 -14.34 -1.54 8.85
N GLY A 87 -15.07 -2.05 9.85
CA GLY A 87 -14.48 -2.51 11.11
C GLY A 87 -13.46 -3.63 10.91
N LEU A 88 -13.74 -4.57 10.00
CA LEU A 88 -12.82 -5.64 9.62
C LEU A 88 -11.56 -5.08 8.95
N PHE A 89 -11.72 -4.14 7.99
CA PHE A 89 -10.58 -3.48 7.35
C PHE A 89 -9.69 -2.77 8.36
N ILE A 90 -10.26 -1.96 9.26
CA ILE A 90 -9.49 -1.23 10.28
C ILE A 90 -8.76 -2.20 11.21
N SER A 91 -9.44 -3.28 11.63
CA SER A 91 -8.83 -4.29 12.50
C SER A 91 -7.62 -4.95 11.85
N VAL A 92 -7.78 -5.42 10.60
CA VAL A 92 -6.69 -6.05 9.84
C VAL A 92 -5.59 -5.04 9.50
N ALA A 93 -5.95 -3.79 9.18
CA ALA A 93 -4.98 -2.73 8.92
C ALA A 93 -4.12 -2.43 10.16
N ASN A 94 -4.72 -2.37 11.35
CA ASN A 94 -3.98 -2.15 12.59
C ASN A 94 -3.05 -3.33 12.92
N ILE A 95 -3.49 -4.58 12.71
CA ILE A 95 -2.63 -5.77 12.84
C ILE A 95 -1.48 -5.70 11.83
N GLY A 96 -1.77 -5.34 10.57
CA GLY A 96 -0.77 -5.17 9.52
C GLY A 96 0.26 -4.09 9.84
N LEU A 97 -0.18 -2.92 10.33
CA LEU A 97 0.73 -1.86 10.77
C LEU A 97 1.57 -2.31 11.96
N SER A 98 0.97 -2.93 12.98
CA SER A 98 1.69 -3.37 14.18
C SER A 98 2.74 -4.44 13.87
N THR A 99 2.37 -5.43 13.05
CA THR A 99 3.31 -6.48 12.61
C THR A 99 4.39 -5.91 11.69
N GLY A 100 4.03 -5.04 10.76
CA GLY A 100 4.97 -4.38 9.86
C GLY A 100 5.99 -3.50 10.59
N THR A 101 5.55 -2.69 11.56
CA THR A 101 6.46 -1.87 12.37
C THR A 101 7.36 -2.73 13.25
N ALA A 102 6.84 -3.82 13.82
CA ALA A 102 7.65 -4.77 14.59
C ALA A 102 8.75 -5.41 13.74
N ILE A 103 8.43 -5.88 12.53
CA ILE A 103 9.42 -6.46 11.61
C ILE A 103 10.46 -5.39 11.20
N CYS A 104 10.03 -4.18 10.85
CA CYS A 104 10.96 -3.08 10.54
C CYS A 104 11.86 -2.75 11.75
N GLY A 105 11.32 -2.72 12.97
CA GLY A 105 12.08 -2.50 14.20
C GLY A 105 13.13 -3.58 14.45
N LEU A 106 12.78 -4.85 14.23
CA LEU A 106 13.74 -5.97 14.31
C LEU A 106 14.87 -5.82 13.29
N VAL A 107 14.55 -5.43 12.05
CA VAL A 107 15.56 -5.20 11.01
C VAL A 107 16.49 -4.05 11.37
N ILE A 108 15.98 -2.97 11.98
CA ILE A 108 16.81 -1.86 12.49
C ILE A 108 17.71 -2.31 13.64
N SER A 109 17.22 -3.20 14.50
CA SER A 109 18.02 -3.68 15.63
C SER A 109 19.13 -4.66 15.23
N LEU A 110 18.92 -5.43 14.15
CA LEU A 110 19.85 -6.45 13.67
C LEU A 110 20.73 -5.98 12.51
N SER A 111 20.38 -4.89 11.83
CA SER A 111 21.01 -4.41 10.61
C SER A 111 20.91 -2.89 10.49
N ASP A 112 21.60 -2.29 9.52
CA ASP A 112 21.48 -0.85 9.25
C ASP A 112 20.06 -0.46 8.78
N THR A 113 19.65 0.76 9.10
CA THR A 113 18.44 1.43 8.60
C THR A 113 18.23 1.31 7.09
N ARG A 114 19.30 1.17 6.30
CA ARG A 114 19.21 0.93 4.85
C ARG A 114 18.47 -0.36 4.48
N TYR A 115 18.55 -1.40 5.32
CA TYR A 115 17.94 -2.71 5.04
C TYR A 115 16.42 -2.74 5.27
N ILE A 116 15.83 -1.68 5.87
CA ILE A 116 14.37 -1.52 5.97
C ILE A 116 13.72 -1.57 4.58
N ILE A 117 14.41 -1.06 3.56
CA ILE A 117 13.91 -1.02 2.19
C ILE A 117 13.74 -2.45 1.64
N VAL A 118 14.68 -3.35 1.93
CA VAL A 118 14.61 -4.75 1.52
C VAL A 118 13.39 -5.43 2.13
N ASN A 119 13.18 -5.25 3.44
CA ASN A 119 11.98 -5.75 4.11
C ASN A 119 10.69 -5.21 3.50
N THR A 120 10.65 -3.92 3.19
CA THR A 120 9.50 -3.26 2.57
C THR A 120 9.20 -3.87 1.19
N ILE A 121 10.22 -4.13 0.38
CA ILE A 121 10.07 -4.77 -0.93
C ILE A 121 9.52 -6.20 -0.78
N VAL A 122 10.02 -6.99 0.16
CA VAL A 122 9.52 -8.35 0.43
C VAL A 122 8.04 -8.34 0.80
N LEU A 123 7.64 -7.45 1.71
CA LEU A 123 6.23 -7.33 2.11
C LEU A 123 5.34 -6.83 0.96
N LEU A 124 5.82 -5.91 0.12
CA LEU A 124 5.11 -5.46 -1.08
C LEU A 124 4.91 -6.59 -2.10
N ILE A 125 5.93 -7.41 -2.34
CA ILE A 125 5.83 -8.58 -3.24
C ILE A 125 4.78 -9.55 -2.70
N LEU A 126 4.80 -9.86 -1.41
CA LEU A 126 3.80 -10.69 -0.74
C LEU A 126 2.38 -10.12 -0.92
N GLY A 127 2.23 -8.80 -0.78
CA GLY A 127 0.97 -8.10 -1.03
C GLY A 127 0.48 -8.25 -2.48
N ILE A 128 1.37 -8.09 -3.47
CA ILE A 128 1.05 -8.26 -4.89
C ILE A 128 0.59 -9.70 -5.17
N ILE A 129 1.29 -10.71 -4.62
CA ILE A 129 0.92 -12.13 -4.78
C ILE A 129 -0.49 -12.36 -4.22
N MET A 130 -0.80 -11.82 -3.04
CA MET A 130 -2.13 -11.97 -2.44
C MET A 130 -3.24 -11.32 -3.28
N ILE A 131 -2.99 -10.13 -3.84
CA ILE A 131 -3.92 -9.47 -4.77
C ILE A 131 -4.14 -10.33 -6.02
N PHE A 132 -3.08 -10.94 -6.55
CA PHE A 132 -3.16 -11.81 -7.71
C PHE A 132 -3.98 -13.08 -7.42
N VAL A 133 -3.69 -13.76 -6.30
CA VAL A 133 -4.44 -14.94 -5.84
C VAL A 133 -5.92 -14.61 -5.69
N ARG A 134 -6.26 -13.49 -5.06
CA ARG A 134 -7.65 -13.03 -4.95
C ARG A 134 -8.29 -12.82 -6.32
N SER A 135 -7.63 -12.12 -7.23
CA SER A 135 -8.16 -11.88 -8.59
C SER A 135 -8.43 -13.18 -9.35
N ARG A 136 -7.59 -14.21 -9.15
CA ARG A 136 -7.81 -15.54 -9.71
C ARG A 136 -9.02 -16.24 -9.10
N ILE A 137 -9.19 -16.19 -7.78
CA ILE A 137 -10.35 -16.78 -7.08
C ILE A 137 -11.65 -16.11 -7.52
N GLU A 138 -11.66 -14.78 -7.65
CA GLU A 138 -12.84 -14.03 -8.10
C GLU A 138 -13.24 -14.40 -9.53
N LYS A 139 -12.27 -14.54 -10.44
CA LYS A 139 -12.53 -15.04 -11.81
C LYS A 139 -13.05 -16.49 -11.84
N MET A 140 -12.65 -17.34 -10.90
CA MET A 140 -13.15 -18.73 -10.82
C MET A 140 -14.59 -18.79 -10.32
N LYS A 141 -14.99 -17.95 -9.35
CA LYS A 141 -16.37 -17.88 -8.85
C LYS A 141 -17.37 -17.40 -9.91
N LEU A 142 -16.95 -16.59 -10.88
CA LEU A 142 -17.81 -16.10 -11.97
C LEU A 142 -18.01 -17.11 -13.11
N ARG A 143 -17.38 -18.29 -13.04
CA ARG A 143 -17.49 -19.37 -14.05
C ARG A 143 -18.47 -20.48 -13.66
N PHE A 144 -19.08 -20.37 -12.48
CA PHE A 144 -20.14 -21.25 -11.99
C PHE A 144 -21.41 -20.42 -11.79
#